data_AF-A0AB35WUS3-F1
#
_entry.id   AF-A0AB35WUS3-F1
#
_cell.length_a   1.000
_cell.length_b   1.000
_cell.length_c   1.000
_cell.angle_alpha   90.00
_cell.angle_beta   90.00
_cell.angle_gamma   90.00
#
_symmetry.space_group_name_H-M   'P 1'
#
loop_
_entity.id
_entity.type
_entity.pdbx_description
1 polymer ?
#
loop_
_entity_poly.entity_id
_entity_poly.type
_entity_poly.pdbx_seq_one_letter_code
_entity_poly.pdbx_strand_id
1 'polypeptide(L)'
;MNAYIKFPLMEAQKYAALDAWFARYDDWKLRRDYPNNYHDDLLRQADEMDRLRLIGFVEWRELRVLADQAFLRSVEGGDFPVHRSPTRHSVLSLQHRCHCTEI
;
A
#
# COMPACT_ATOMS: atom_id res chain seq x y z
N MET A 1 19.04 17.56 26.81
CA MET A 1 18.27 18.32 25.79
C MET A 1 18.65 17.78 24.42
N ASN A 2 17.88 16.86 23.81
CA ASN A 2 18.19 16.26 22.48
C ASN A 2 16.98 15.59 21.77
N ALA A 3 15.77 15.63 22.37
CA ALA A 3 14.59 15.00 21.78
C ALA A 3 13.97 15.84 20.63
N TYR A 4 14.13 17.16 20.67
CA TYR A 4 13.53 18.09 19.70
C TYR A 4 14.19 18.07 18.31
N ILE A 5 15.43 17.59 18.19
CA ILE A 5 16.13 17.44 16.90
C ILE A 5 15.87 16.06 16.28
N LYS A 6 15.60 15.03 17.10
CA LYS A 6 15.38 13.67 16.61
C LYS A 6 14.10 13.52 15.77
N PHE A 7 13.03 14.19 16.16
CA PHE A 7 11.73 14.12 15.48
C PHE A 7 11.78 14.64 14.03
N PRO A 8 12.31 15.85 13.74
CA PRO A 8 12.37 16.35 12.38
C PRO A 8 13.35 15.58 11.48
N LEU A 9 14.41 14.98 12.05
CA LEU A 9 15.34 14.14 11.28
C LEU A 9 14.71 12.82 10.83
N MET A 10 13.93 12.16 11.69
CA MET A 10 13.21 10.94 11.33
C MET A 10 12.14 11.20 10.26
N GLU A 11 11.47 12.35 10.36
CA GLU A 11 10.44 12.75 9.41
C GLU A 11 11.02 13.11 8.04
N ALA A 12 12.15 13.84 8.00
CA ALA A 12 12.88 14.11 6.77
C ALA A 12 13.41 12.82 6.11
N GLN A 13 13.90 11.86 6.90
CA GLN A 13 14.35 10.55 6.40
C GLN A 13 13.19 9.74 5.81
N LYS A 14 12.03 9.76 6.46
CA LYS A 14 10.81 9.14 5.93
C LYS A 14 10.41 9.75 4.59
N TYR A 15 10.35 11.07 4.50
CA TYR A 15 10.00 11.75 3.25
C TYR A 15 10.99 11.45 2.13
N ALA A 16 12.29 11.47 2.41
CA ALA A 16 13.31 11.13 1.43
C ALA A 16 13.20 9.68 0.94
N ALA A 17 12.89 8.74 1.83
CA ALA A 17 12.72 7.33 1.47
C ALA A 17 11.45 7.10 0.64
N LEU A 18 10.34 7.77 0.98
CA LEU A 18 9.11 7.73 0.19
C LEU A 18 9.32 8.35 -1.21
N ASP A 19 10.01 9.50 -1.28
CA ASP A 19 10.31 10.17 -2.56
C ASP A 19 11.16 9.26 -3.47
N ALA A 20 12.19 8.61 -2.93
CA ALA A 20 13.00 7.65 -3.67
C ALA A 20 12.17 6.45 -4.16
N TRP A 21 11.27 5.94 -3.33
CA TRP A 21 10.37 4.85 -3.71
C TRP A 21 9.41 5.27 -4.83
N PHE A 22 8.80 6.45 -4.74
CA PHE A 22 7.91 6.96 -5.77
C PHE A 22 8.63 7.31 -7.07
N ALA A 23 9.86 7.83 -7.00
CA ALA A 23 10.70 8.06 -8.18
C ALA A 23 11.00 6.74 -8.91
N ARG A 24 11.24 5.66 -8.17
CA ARG A 24 11.39 4.32 -8.77
C ARG A 24 10.07 3.82 -9.36
N TYR A 25 8.96 4.03 -8.66
CA TYR A 25 7.63 3.64 -9.11
C TYR A 25 7.22 4.34 -10.42
N ASP A 26 7.59 5.60 -10.61
CA ASP A 26 7.27 6.37 -11.83
C ASP A 26 8.11 5.99 -13.06
N ASP A 27 9.15 5.16 -12.88
CA ASP A 27 9.99 4.68 -13.98
C ASP A 27 9.26 3.65 -14.86
N TRP A 28 8.45 4.17 -15.78
CA TRP A 28 7.66 3.39 -16.72
C TRP A 28 8.53 2.61 -17.73
N LYS A 29 9.78 3.05 -17.98
CA LYS A 29 10.68 2.36 -18.91
C LYS A 29 11.10 1.02 -18.32
N LEU A 30 11.54 1.02 -17.06
CA LEU A 30 11.88 -0.21 -16.36
C LEU A 30 10.69 -1.13 -16.14
N ARG A 31 9.51 -0.57 -15.87
CA ARG A 31 8.27 -1.33 -15.77
C ARG A 31 7.97 -2.13 -17.05
N ARG A 32 8.23 -1.54 -18.22
CA ARG A 32 8.00 -2.18 -19.52
C ARG A 32 9.12 -3.15 -19.90
N ASP A 33 10.37 -2.75 -19.72
CA ASP A 33 11.51 -3.49 -20.25
C ASP A 33 11.93 -4.65 -19.31
N TYR A 34 11.71 -4.51 -17.99
CA TYR A 34 12.06 -5.50 -16.97
C TYR A 34 11.03 -5.56 -15.81
N PRO A 35 9.81 -6.07 -16.07
CA PRO A 35 8.70 -6.02 -15.11
C PRO A 35 8.98 -6.75 -13.78
N ASN A 36 9.65 -7.91 -13.81
CA ASN A 36 9.99 -8.66 -12.60
C ASN A 36 11.02 -7.92 -11.74
N ASN A 37 12.13 -7.48 -12.32
CA ASN A 37 13.17 -6.77 -11.58
C ASN A 37 12.67 -5.44 -11.01
N TYR A 38 11.83 -4.73 -11.78
CA TYR A 38 11.16 -3.52 -11.31
C TYR A 38 10.29 -3.79 -10.08
N HIS A 39 9.53 -4.88 -10.09
CA HIS A 39 8.68 -5.28 -8.98
C HIS A 39 9.49 -5.64 -7.73
N ASP A 40 10.51 -6.48 -7.88
CA ASP A 40 11.37 -6.91 -6.76
C ASP A 40 12.10 -5.71 -6.12
N ASP A 41 12.54 -4.74 -6.92
CA ASP A 41 13.18 -3.52 -6.41
C ASP A 41 12.23 -2.67 -5.55
N LEU A 42 10.96 -2.56 -5.93
CA LEU A 42 9.96 -1.81 -5.16
C LEU A 42 9.65 -2.50 -3.82
N LEU A 43 9.58 -3.83 -3.82
CA LEU A 43 9.39 -4.61 -2.59
C LEU A 43 10.59 -4.48 -1.66
N ARG A 44 11.81 -4.58 -2.22
CA ARG A 44 13.05 -4.44 -1.46
C ARG A 44 13.13 -3.07 -0.78
N GLN A 45 12.79 -1.99 -1.48
CA GLN A 45 12.78 -0.66 -0.89
C GLN A 45 11.73 -0.50 0.21
N ALA A 46 10.51 -1.03 0.00
CA ALA A 46 9.48 -1.01 1.03
C ALA A 46 9.91 -1.79 2.29
N ASP A 47 10.52 -2.97 2.12
CA ASP A 47 11.02 -3.79 3.24
C ASP A 47 12.20 -3.11 3.95
N GLU A 48 13.06 -2.40 3.23
CA GLU A 48 14.14 -1.60 3.82
C GLU A 48 13.58 -0.43 4.65
N MET A 49 12.51 0.23 4.18
CA MET A 49 11.83 1.30 4.92
C MET A 49 11.16 0.81 6.20
N ASP A 50 10.53 -0.37 6.19
CA ASP A 50 9.98 -1.01 7.39
C ASP A 50 11.08 -1.43 8.38
N ARG A 51 12.17 -2.02 7.87
CA ARG A 51 13.34 -2.41 8.67
C ARG A 51 13.97 -1.22 9.39
N LEU A 52 14.05 -0.07 8.72
CA LEU A 52 14.54 1.19 9.30
C LEU A 52 13.52 1.89 10.19
N ARG A 53 12.30 1.33 10.34
CA ARG A 53 11.18 1.90 11.09
C ARG A 53 10.81 3.33 10.63
N LEU A 54 11.05 3.63 9.35
CA LEU A 54 10.73 4.92 8.75
C LEU A 54 9.23 5.04 8.45
N ILE A 55 8.58 3.91 8.15
CA ILE A 55 7.15 3.81 7.86
C ILE A 55 6.48 2.82 8.81
N GLY A 56 5.18 3.00 9.03
CA GLY A 56 4.37 2.03 9.78
C GLY A 56 3.96 0.82 8.93
N PHE A 57 3.49 -0.23 9.60
CA PHE A 57 3.00 -1.45 8.94
C PHE A 57 1.90 -1.19 7.89
N VAL A 58 0.99 -0.25 8.17
CA VAL A 58 -0.08 0.11 7.23
C VAL A 58 0.51 0.76 5.97
N GLU A 59 1.42 1.71 6.13
CA GLU A 59 2.08 2.40 5.01
C GLU A 59 2.91 1.43 4.16
N TRP A 60 3.67 0.53 4.80
CA TRP A 60 4.39 -0.55 4.14
C TRP A 60 3.46 -1.44 3.31
N ARG A 61 2.32 -1.84 3.88
CA ARG A 61 1.34 -2.68 3.19
C ARG A 61 0.77 -1.96 1.96
N GLU A 62 0.44 -0.68 2.06
CA GLU A 62 -0.06 0.11 0.94
C GLU A 62 0.98 0.23 -0.19
N LEU A 63 2.26 0.47 0.13
CA LEU A 63 3.35 0.51 -0.87
C LEU A 63 3.47 -0.82 -1.63
N ARG A 64 3.37 -1.94 -0.93
CA ARG A 64 3.41 -3.27 -1.57
C ARG A 64 2.20 -3.52 -2.46
N VAL A 65 1.00 -3.13 -2.03
CA VAL A 65 -0.21 -3.22 -2.85
C VAL A 65 -0.07 -2.37 -4.13
N LEU A 66 0.51 -1.17 -4.04
CA LEU A 66 0.77 -0.33 -5.21
C LEU A 66 1.78 -0.98 -6.17
N ALA A 67 2.85 -1.58 -5.64
CA ALA A 67 3.84 -2.31 -6.43
C ALA A 67 3.22 -3.52 -7.14
N ASP A 68 2.43 -4.33 -6.44
CA ASP A 68 1.70 -5.47 -7.00
C ASP A 68 0.76 -5.03 -8.12
N GLN A 69 -0.02 -3.97 -7.89
CA GLN A 69 -0.93 -3.45 -8.92
C GLN A 69 -0.19 -2.94 -10.16
N ALA A 70 0.95 -2.28 -9.99
CA ALA A 70 1.76 -1.83 -11.12
C ALA A 70 2.36 -3.00 -11.89
N PHE A 71 2.82 -4.04 -11.19
CA PHE A 71 3.33 -5.25 -11.80
C PHE A 71 2.24 -5.99 -12.59
N LEU A 72 1.06 -6.22 -12.00
CA LEU A 72 -0.08 -6.83 -12.67
C LEU A 72 -0.47 -6.08 -13.94
N ARG A 73 -0.58 -4.74 -13.87
CA ARG A 73 -0.83 -3.90 -15.05
C ARG A 73 0.21 -4.07 -16.17
N SER A 74 1.45 -4.40 -15.81
CA SER A 74 2.56 -4.56 -16.76
C SER A 74 2.60 -5.95 -17.38
N VAL A 75 2.25 -6.97 -16.61
CA VAL A 75 2.25 -8.38 -17.03
C VAL A 75 0.97 -8.75 -17.78
N GLU A 76 -0.18 -8.24 -17.35
CA GLU A 76 -1.49 -8.57 -17.94
C GLU A 76 -1.79 -7.79 -19.23
N GLY A 77 -0.94 -6.86 -19.65
CA GLY A 77 -1.12 -6.13 -20.91
C GLY A 77 -2.34 -5.18 -20.94
N GLY A 78 -2.97 -4.91 -19.80
CA GLY A 78 -4.10 -3.99 -19.65
C GLY A 78 -5.37 -4.65 -19.09
N ASP A 79 -5.96 -3.98 -18.10
CA ASP A 79 -7.34 -4.17 -17.62
C ASP A 79 -7.74 -5.59 -17.14
N PHE A 80 -7.14 -6.06 -16.05
CA PHE A 80 -7.88 -6.97 -15.16
C PHE A 80 -8.57 -6.16 -14.05
N PRO A 81 -9.91 -6.12 -14.01
CA PRO A 81 -10.62 -5.56 -12.88
C PRO A 81 -10.31 -6.45 -11.67
N VAL A 82 -9.47 -5.93 -10.79
CA VAL A 82 -9.26 -6.49 -9.45
C VAL A 82 -10.66 -6.65 -8.85
N HIS A 83 -11.06 -7.89 -8.57
CA HIS A 83 -12.16 -8.14 -7.67
C HIS A 83 -11.79 -7.49 -6.32
N ARG A 84 -12.24 -6.24 -6.14
CA ARG A 84 -12.29 -5.60 -4.83
C ARG A 84 -13.31 -6.42 -4.07
N SER A 85 -12.88 -7.47 -3.37
CA SER A 85 -13.70 -8.07 -2.34
C SER A 85 -13.97 -6.95 -1.33
N PRO A 86 -15.21 -6.45 -1.22
CA PRO A 86 -15.52 -5.52 -0.14
C PRO A 86 -15.43 -6.35 1.13
N THR A 87 -14.55 -5.99 2.04
CA THR A 87 -14.64 -6.38 3.43
C THR A 87 -15.98 -5.87 3.95
N ARG A 88 -17.05 -6.64 3.74
CA ARG A 88 -18.33 -6.46 4.42
C ARG A 88 -18.11 -6.90 5.86
N HIS A 89 -17.67 -5.95 6.69
CA HIS A 89 -18.30 -5.80 7.99
C HIS A 89 -19.80 -5.57 7.73
N SER A 90 -20.57 -6.65 7.59
CA SER A 90 -22.04 -6.68 7.68
C SER A 90 -22.51 -8.14 7.60
N VAL A 91 -22.28 -8.87 8.68
CA VAL A 91 -23.20 -9.93 9.14
C VAL A 91 -23.85 -9.44 10.43
N LEU A 92 -24.61 -8.36 10.32
CA LEU A 92 -25.75 -8.10 11.18
C LEU A 92 -26.93 -7.81 10.26
N SER A 93 -27.34 -8.84 9.52
CA SER A 93 -28.69 -8.88 8.95
C SER A 93 -29.54 -9.72 9.90
N LEU A 94 -30.54 -9.05 10.46
CA LEU A 94 -31.86 -9.59 10.77
C LEU A 94 -31.88 -10.94 11.53
N GLN A 95 -31.97 -10.86 12.85
CA GLN A 95 -32.86 -11.76 13.57
C GLN A 95 -33.57 -11.00 14.70
N HIS A 96 -34.90 -10.90 14.54
CA HIS A 96 -35.91 -10.68 15.56
C HIS A 96 -36.03 -9.27 16.17
N ARG A 97 -36.81 -8.41 15.50
CA ARG A 97 -37.97 -7.78 16.16
C ARG A 97 -38.97 -7.19 15.14
N CYS A 98 -39.77 -8.05 14.53
CA CYS A 98 -41.11 -7.67 14.09
C CYS A 98 -42.08 -8.56 14.85
N HIS A 99 -42.63 -8.06 15.95
CA HIS A 99 -43.93 -8.51 16.42
C HIS A 99 -44.71 -7.28 16.89
N CYS A 100 -45.69 -6.92 16.04
CA CYS A 100 -46.90 -6.14 16.26
C CYS A 100 -46.92 -5.01 17.29
N THR A 101 -47.14 -3.79 16.78
CA THR A 101 -48.03 -2.80 17.40
C THR A 101 -49.29 -2.66 16.55
N GLU A 102 -50.44 -2.53 17.24
CA GLU A 102 -51.79 -2.11 16.80
C GLU A 102 -52.63 -3.22 16.10
N ILE A 103 -53.79 -3.64 16.63
CA ILE A 103 -54.96 -2.87 17.14
C ILE A 103 -55.51 -3.50 18.43
#